data_AF-A0A925A798-F1
#
_entry.id   AF-A0A925A798-F1
#
_cell.length_a   1.000
_cell.length_b   1.000
_cell.length_c   1.000
_cell.angle_alpha   90.00
_cell.angle_beta   90.00
_cell.angle_gamma   90.00
#
_symmetry.space_group_name_H-M   'P 1'
#
loop_
_entity.id
_entity.type
_entity.pdbx_description
1 polymer ?
#
loop_
_entity_poly.entity_id
_entity_poly.type
_entity_poly.pdbx_seq_one_letter_code
_entity_poly.pdbx_strand_id
1 'polypeptide(L)'
;MQTNFKIFLLHKNFLFWSTVYVLMVTRFSYFGFTYSPVLDDNNLFGIFHLRLPHVWQDIILHYKTYMIRPVVQSLIDPMVIAPLWQNPFLVLCLITGLHLLSCIILQNILRQVHVRFEAFAIVIFALAPFSSEGTYWIAASSRIIIGLFVCVLSVYLLMRAIKHQNNKLLCIAMLCNLVAMGFYEQIICFNAFFTFVILFLNIKDIQKKWIVILPFVNLAIILAYYAYFVIHN
;
A
#
# COMPACT_ATOMS: atom_id res chain seq x y z
N MET A 1 3.39 -16.39 -34.65
CA MET A 1 2.00 -16.02 -34.32
C MET A 1 1.73 -15.79 -32.82
N GLN A 2 2.35 -16.53 -31.88
CA GLN A 2 2.13 -16.34 -30.43
C GLN A 2 2.64 -14.99 -29.85
N THR A 3 3.67 -14.38 -30.46
CA THR A 3 4.27 -13.12 -29.99
C THR A 3 3.35 -11.91 -30.22
N ASN A 4 2.72 -11.82 -31.39
CA ASN A 4 1.81 -10.71 -31.73
C ASN A 4 0.51 -10.75 -30.91
N PHE A 5 0.03 -11.94 -30.56
CA PHE A 5 -1.17 -12.09 -29.72
C PHE A 5 -0.92 -11.67 -28.27
N LYS A 6 0.25 -11.99 -27.69
CA LYS A 6 0.64 -11.51 -26.36
C LYS A 6 0.79 -9.99 -26.31
N ILE A 7 1.39 -9.38 -27.34
CA ILE A 7 1.55 -7.92 -27.45
C ILE A 7 0.17 -7.24 -27.56
N PHE A 8 -0.75 -7.79 -28.34
CA PHE A 8 -2.12 -7.28 -28.48
C PHE A 8 -2.92 -7.35 -27.18
N LEU A 9 -2.81 -8.46 -26.43
CA LEU A 9 -3.42 -8.60 -25.09
C LEU A 9 -2.81 -7.65 -24.06
N LEU A 10 -1.50 -7.44 -24.11
CA LEU A 10 -0.81 -6.42 -23.31
C LEU A 10 -1.31 -5.01 -23.62
N HIS A 11 -1.48 -4.68 -24.91
CA HIS A 11 -2.00 -3.38 -25.35
C HIS A 11 -3.45 -3.15 -24.88
N LYS A 12 -4.33 -4.16 -25.01
CA LYS A 12 -5.71 -4.07 -24.50
C LYS A 12 -5.78 -3.88 -23.00
N ASN A 13 -4.94 -4.60 -22.25
CA ASN A 13 -4.87 -4.45 -20.79
C ASN A 13 -4.32 -3.07 -20.41
N PHE A 14 -3.31 -2.56 -21.13
CA PHE A 14 -2.74 -1.23 -20.88
C PHE A 14 -3.74 -0.11 -21.16
N LEU A 15 -4.47 -0.16 -22.28
CA LEU A 15 -5.53 0.78 -22.63
C LEU A 15 -6.65 0.75 -21.59
N PHE A 16 -7.06 -0.45 -21.17
CA PHE A 16 -8.09 -0.62 -20.13
C PHE A 16 -7.66 0.04 -18.81
N TRP A 17 -6.49 -0.30 -18.28
CA TRP A 17 -6.01 0.25 -17.01
C TRP A 17 -5.74 1.75 -17.07
N SER A 18 -5.22 2.25 -18.20
CA SER A 18 -5.04 3.68 -18.43
C SER A 18 -6.39 4.41 -18.45
N THR A 19 -7.42 3.82 -19.06
CA THR A 19 -8.77 4.40 -19.07
C THR A 19 -9.36 4.45 -17.66
N VAL A 20 -9.23 3.37 -16.88
CA VAL A 20 -9.69 3.33 -15.49
C VAL A 20 -8.95 4.38 -14.66
N TYR A 21 -7.64 4.53 -14.82
CA TYR A 21 -6.85 5.56 -14.13
C TYR A 21 -7.37 6.96 -14.43
N VAL A 22 -7.55 7.29 -15.71
CA VAL A 22 -8.05 8.62 -16.13
C VAL A 22 -9.46 8.85 -15.58
N LEU A 23 -10.34 7.85 -15.61
CA LEU A 23 -11.69 7.96 -15.03
C LEU A 23 -11.65 8.18 -13.51
N MET A 24 -10.74 7.53 -12.79
CA MET A 24 -10.56 7.75 -11.35
C MET A 24 -10.03 9.16 -11.09
N VAL A 25 -8.96 9.59 -11.76
CA VAL A 25 -8.40 10.94 -11.58
C VAL A 25 -9.42 12.02 -11.92
N THR A 26 -10.15 11.89 -13.04
CA THR A 26 -11.18 12.86 -13.45
C THR A 26 -12.34 12.94 -12.45
N ARG A 27 -12.77 11.80 -11.90
CA ARG A 27 -13.77 11.77 -10.81
C ARG A 27 -13.30 12.55 -9.59
N PHE A 28 -12.05 12.39 -9.16
CA PHE A 28 -11.50 13.08 -7.99
C PHE A 28 -11.13 14.55 -8.25
N SER A 29 -10.99 14.94 -9.52
CA SER A 29 -10.66 16.31 -9.95
C SER A 29 -11.86 17.10 -10.49
N TYR A 30 -13.08 16.70 -10.11
CA TYR A 30 -14.34 17.30 -10.57
C TYR A 30 -14.41 18.84 -10.41
N PHE A 31 -13.65 19.41 -9.45
CA PHE A 31 -13.47 20.86 -9.29
C PHE A 31 -12.27 21.41 -10.10
N GLY A 32 -12.20 21.09 -11.40
CA GLY A 32 -11.29 21.74 -12.34
C GLY A 32 -9.80 21.40 -12.19
N PHE A 33 -9.43 20.13 -12.00
CA PHE A 33 -8.02 19.70 -11.84
C PHE A 33 -7.29 20.29 -10.63
N THR A 34 -8.04 20.91 -9.71
CA THR A 34 -7.52 21.36 -8.42
C THR A 34 -8.05 20.44 -7.32
N TYR A 35 -7.14 19.94 -6.49
CA TYR A 35 -7.52 19.23 -5.27
C TYR A 35 -7.85 20.27 -4.21
N SER A 36 -9.09 20.28 -3.72
CA SER A 36 -9.49 21.13 -2.59
C SER A 36 -9.14 20.41 -1.29
N PRO A 37 -8.13 20.88 -0.54
CA PRO A 37 -7.67 20.17 0.65
C PRO A 37 -8.71 20.23 1.76
N VAL A 38 -8.96 19.07 2.38
CA VAL A 38 -9.85 18.97 3.53
C VAL A 38 -9.11 19.43 4.80
N LEU A 39 -9.85 19.85 5.82
CA LEU A 39 -9.30 20.39 7.07
C LEU A 39 -8.19 19.50 7.67
N ASP A 40 -8.36 18.18 7.65
CA ASP A 40 -7.38 17.23 8.18
C ASP A 40 -6.08 17.19 7.34
N ASP A 41 -6.19 17.31 6.01
CA ASP A 41 -5.02 17.39 5.13
C ASP A 41 -4.23 18.69 5.37
N ASN A 42 -4.95 19.81 5.51
CA ASN A 42 -4.34 21.11 5.80
C ASN A 42 -3.68 21.14 7.17
N ASN A 43 -4.31 20.57 8.19
CA ASN A 43 -3.73 20.50 9.53
C ASN A 43 -2.47 19.63 9.55
N LEU A 44 -2.50 18.47 8.90
CA LEU A 44 -1.38 17.55 8.90
C LEU A 44 -0.23 18.05 8.02
N PHE A 45 -0.48 18.26 6.72
CA PHE A 45 0.56 18.58 5.76
C PHE A 45 0.92 20.06 5.76
N GLY A 46 0.01 20.96 6.13
CA GLY A 46 0.33 22.38 6.30
C GLY A 46 1.33 22.60 7.44
N ILE A 47 1.12 21.97 8.60
CA ILE A 47 2.07 22.06 9.73
C ILE A 47 3.42 21.43 9.35
N PHE A 48 3.41 20.28 8.68
CA PHE A 48 4.65 19.61 8.27
C PHE A 48 5.43 20.42 7.23
N HIS A 49 4.72 21.04 6.29
CA HIS A 49 5.31 21.88 5.27
C HIS A 49 6.00 23.12 5.87
N LEU A 50 5.36 23.76 6.87
CA LEU A 50 5.90 24.94 7.54
C LEU A 50 7.19 24.66 8.35
N ARG A 51 7.49 23.39 8.63
CA ARG A 51 8.70 22.98 9.38
C ARG A 51 9.80 22.42 8.48
N LEU A 52 9.65 22.49 7.16
CA LEU A 52 10.75 22.20 6.24
C LEU A 52 11.83 23.29 6.38
N PRO A 53 13.13 22.94 6.49
CA PRO A 53 13.72 21.60 6.33
C PRO A 53 13.91 20.78 7.63
N HIS A 54 13.62 21.32 8.80
CA HIS A 54 13.92 20.71 10.12
C HIS A 54 12.91 19.66 10.61
N VAL A 55 12.17 19.06 9.68
CA VAL A 55 11.09 18.09 9.95
C VAL A 55 11.52 16.92 10.85
N TRP A 56 12.75 16.43 10.70
CA TRP A 56 13.27 15.35 11.54
C TRP A 56 13.36 15.74 13.03
N GLN A 57 13.89 16.92 13.31
CA GLN A 57 14.08 17.40 14.69
C GLN A 57 12.75 17.85 15.29
N ASP A 58 11.97 18.59 14.52
CA ASP A 58 10.80 19.30 15.02
C ASP A 58 9.54 18.44 15.07
N ILE A 59 9.39 17.47 14.17
CA ILE A 59 8.17 16.67 14.06
C ILE A 59 8.40 15.27 14.58
N ILE A 60 9.45 14.60 14.12
CA ILE A 60 9.70 13.20 14.50
C ILE A 60 10.26 13.12 15.93
N LEU A 61 11.27 13.93 16.27
CA LEU A 61 11.90 13.85 17.60
C LEU A 61 11.20 14.70 18.66
N HIS A 62 10.85 15.96 18.36
CA HIS A 62 10.26 16.87 19.34
C HIS A 62 8.79 16.54 19.65
N TYR A 63 7.95 16.37 18.63
CA TYR A 63 6.55 15.95 18.83
C TYR A 63 6.36 14.45 18.96
N LYS A 64 7.43 13.65 18.83
CA LYS A 64 7.41 12.19 18.98
C LYS A 64 6.27 11.55 18.19
N THR A 65 6.06 11.97 16.94
CA THR A 65 4.94 11.49 16.11
C THR A 65 4.91 9.98 15.93
N TYR A 66 6.06 9.31 16.06
CA TYR A 66 6.18 7.86 16.08
C TYR A 66 5.50 7.19 17.28
N MET A 67 5.19 7.91 18.36
CA MET A 67 4.46 7.37 19.52
C MET A 67 2.94 7.41 19.33
N ILE A 68 2.45 8.31 18.47
CA ILE A 68 1.01 8.57 18.26
C ILE A 68 0.52 7.92 16.96
N ARG A 69 1.43 7.71 16.01
CA ARG A 69 1.13 7.14 14.69
C ARG A 69 2.09 5.98 14.39
N PRO A 70 1.68 5.02 13.54
CA PRO A 70 2.55 3.94 13.12
C PRO A 70 3.89 4.45 12.55
N VAL A 71 5.01 3.81 12.93
CA VAL A 71 6.38 4.29 12.65
C VAL A 71 6.59 4.65 11.20
N VAL A 72 6.24 3.73 10.29
CA VAL A 72 6.51 3.91 8.86
C VAL A 72 5.73 5.10 8.32
N GLN A 73 4.49 5.28 8.79
CA GLN A 73 3.67 6.43 8.43
C GLN A 73 4.23 7.75 8.99
N SER A 74 4.70 7.73 10.24
CA SER A 74 5.29 8.90 10.90
C SER A 74 6.53 9.44 10.20
N LEU A 75 7.15 8.64 9.32
CA LEU A 75 8.25 9.03 8.45
C LEU A 75 7.76 9.46 7.06
N ILE A 76 6.86 8.70 6.44
CA ILE A 76 6.40 8.94 5.06
C ILE A 76 5.62 10.25 4.93
N ASP A 77 4.70 10.54 5.84
CA ASP A 77 3.91 11.78 5.78
C ASP A 77 4.80 13.04 5.78
N PRO A 78 5.69 13.24 6.77
CA PRO A 78 6.56 14.41 6.81
C PRO A 78 7.67 14.43 5.74
N MET A 79 8.26 13.28 5.39
CA MET A 79 9.44 13.25 4.50
C MET A 79 9.09 13.17 3.02
N VAL A 80 7.95 12.55 2.66
CA VAL A 80 7.58 12.29 1.27
C VAL A 80 6.35 13.09 0.87
N ILE A 81 5.28 13.09 1.67
CA ILE A 81 4.01 13.71 1.28
C ILE A 81 4.02 15.23 1.53
N ALA A 82 4.57 15.70 2.66
CA ALA A 82 4.61 17.12 3.00
C ALA A 82 5.42 18.01 2.03
N PRO A 83 6.57 17.58 1.47
CA PRO A 83 7.23 18.33 0.40
C PRO A 83 6.40 18.41 -0.88
N LEU A 84 5.64 17.36 -1.19
CA LEU A 84 4.77 17.29 -2.37
C LEU A 84 3.47 18.09 -2.19
N TRP A 85 3.20 18.61 -0.98
CA TRP A 85 2.00 19.39 -0.67
C TRP A 85 1.89 20.70 -1.47
N GLN A 86 2.99 21.21 -2.03
CA GLN A 86 2.95 22.35 -2.96
C GLN A 86 2.12 22.05 -4.22
N ASN A 87 2.00 20.77 -4.59
CA ASN A 87 1.22 20.30 -5.73
C ASN A 87 0.29 19.15 -5.29
N PRO A 88 -0.83 19.42 -4.60
CA PRO A 88 -1.69 18.38 -4.05
C PRO A 88 -2.35 17.51 -5.14
N PHE A 89 -2.52 18.05 -6.35
CA PHE A 89 -2.96 17.28 -7.51
C PHE A 89 -1.96 16.17 -7.91
N LEU A 90 -0.66 16.41 -7.76
CA LEU A 90 0.37 15.39 -8.02
C LEU A 90 0.27 14.26 -7.01
N VAL A 91 0.07 14.59 -5.73
CA VAL A 91 -0.13 13.60 -4.66
C VAL A 91 -1.36 12.75 -4.93
N LEU A 92 -2.47 13.36 -5.35
CA LEU A 92 -3.68 12.67 -5.76
C LEU A 92 -3.42 11.67 -6.91
N CYS A 93 -2.69 12.11 -7.94
CA CYS A 93 -2.30 11.24 -9.07
C CYS A 93 -1.45 10.06 -8.61
N LEU A 94 -0.46 10.30 -7.74
CA LEU A 94 0.42 9.26 -7.22
C LEU A 94 -0.34 8.22 -6.38
N ILE A 95 -1.19 8.67 -5.45
CA ILE A 95 -2.01 7.78 -4.62
C ILE A 95 -2.97 6.96 -5.48
N THR A 96 -3.64 7.60 -6.44
CA THR A 96 -4.54 6.91 -7.39
C THR A 96 -3.77 5.88 -8.22
N GLY A 97 -2.55 6.21 -8.64
CA GLY A 97 -1.67 5.29 -9.38
C GLY A 97 -1.25 4.08 -8.53
N LEU A 98 -0.87 4.30 -7.27
CA LEU A 98 -0.55 3.22 -6.32
C LEU A 98 -1.75 2.32 -6.04
N HIS A 99 -2.95 2.90 -5.94
CA HIS A 99 -4.18 2.13 -5.77
C HIS A 99 -4.46 1.23 -6.98
N LEU A 100 -4.32 1.78 -8.19
CA LEU A 100 -4.47 1.01 -9.43
C LEU A 100 -3.44 -0.12 -9.52
N LEU A 101 -2.17 0.18 -9.24
CA LEU A 101 -1.10 -0.81 -9.21
C LEU A 101 -1.38 -1.91 -8.19
N SER A 102 -1.90 -1.54 -7.02
CA SER A 102 -2.30 -2.52 -5.99
C SER A 102 -3.37 -3.47 -6.51
N CYS A 103 -4.38 -2.94 -7.23
CA CYS A 103 -5.41 -3.75 -7.87
C CYS A 103 -4.84 -4.70 -8.94
N ILE A 104 -3.91 -4.22 -9.77
CA ILE A 104 -3.25 -5.04 -10.80
C ILE A 104 -2.44 -6.18 -10.17
N ILE A 105 -1.65 -5.89 -9.12
CA ILE A 105 -0.85 -6.89 -8.42
C ILE A 105 -1.78 -7.92 -7.74
N LEU A 106 -2.84 -7.46 -7.07
CA LEU A 106 -3.81 -8.32 -6.42
C LEU A 106 -4.51 -9.25 -7.42
N GLN A 107 -4.91 -8.73 -8.59
CA GLN A 107 -5.48 -9.55 -9.67
C GLN A 107 -4.48 -10.64 -10.11
N ASN A 108 -3.19 -10.32 -10.23
CA ASN A 108 -2.17 -11.29 -10.60
C ASN A 108 -1.94 -12.36 -9.52
N ILE A 109 -2.04 -12.01 -8.24
CA ILE A 109 -1.99 -12.96 -7.12
C ILE A 109 -3.19 -13.91 -7.20
N LEU A 110 -4.41 -13.38 -7.31
CA LEU A 110 -5.64 -14.19 -7.32
C LEU A 110 -5.71 -15.13 -8.53
N ARG A 111 -5.22 -14.69 -9.70
CA ARG A 111 -5.08 -15.53 -10.90
C ARG A 111 -4.18 -16.73 -10.67
N GLN A 112 -3.05 -16.54 -9.96
CA GLN A 112 -2.13 -17.64 -9.63
C GLN A 112 -2.75 -18.64 -8.66
N VAL A 113 -3.70 -18.20 -7.83
CA VAL A 113 -4.44 -19.02 -6.87
C VAL A 113 -5.70 -19.65 -7.51
N HIS A 114 -5.93 -19.46 -8.82
CA HIS A 114 -7.12 -19.92 -9.55
C HIS A 114 -8.46 -19.35 -9.06
N VAL A 115 -8.44 -18.24 -8.32
CA VAL A 115 -9.66 -17.53 -7.91
C VAL A 115 -10.06 -16.55 -9.03
N ARG A 116 -11.20 -16.80 -9.68
CA ARG A 116 -11.76 -15.92 -10.71
C ARG A 116 -12.41 -14.68 -10.08
N PHE A 117 -11.58 -13.74 -9.62
CA PHE A 117 -12.04 -12.49 -8.98
C PHE A 117 -11.93 -11.26 -9.90
N GLU A 118 -11.62 -11.47 -11.18
CA GLU A 118 -11.07 -10.43 -12.05
C GLU A 118 -12.01 -9.26 -12.31
N ALA A 119 -13.28 -9.52 -12.65
CA ALA A 119 -14.23 -8.47 -12.97
C ALA A 119 -14.81 -7.80 -11.72
N PHE A 120 -15.07 -8.60 -10.67
CA PHE A 120 -15.70 -8.12 -9.44
C PHE A 120 -14.75 -7.27 -8.58
N ALA A 121 -13.45 -7.62 -8.56
CA ALA A 121 -12.42 -6.81 -7.92
C ALA A 121 -12.32 -5.42 -8.53
N ILE A 122 -12.36 -5.31 -9.85
CA ILE A 122 -12.22 -4.01 -10.54
C ILE A 122 -13.42 -3.12 -10.22
N VAL A 123 -14.63 -3.67 -10.22
CA VAL A 123 -15.85 -2.91 -9.86
C VAL A 123 -15.78 -2.46 -8.40
N ILE A 124 -15.36 -3.31 -7.47
CA ILE A 124 -15.28 -2.92 -6.06
C ILE A 124 -14.12 -1.93 -5.82
N PHE A 125 -12.93 -2.17 -6.36
CA PHE A 125 -11.77 -1.33 -6.07
C PHE A 125 -11.76 0.00 -6.85
N ALA A 126 -12.35 0.05 -8.05
CA ALA A 126 -12.38 1.26 -8.88
C ALA A 126 -13.70 2.04 -8.80
N LEU A 127 -14.85 1.36 -8.59
CA LEU A 127 -16.18 1.99 -8.62
C LEU A 127 -16.87 2.07 -7.25
N ALA A 128 -16.45 1.29 -6.23
CA ALA A 128 -17.14 1.34 -4.94
C ALA A 128 -16.92 2.68 -4.21
N PRO A 129 -17.92 3.12 -3.41
CA PRO A 129 -17.84 4.29 -2.54
C PRO A 129 -16.77 4.17 -1.43
N PHE A 130 -16.13 3.02 -1.23
CA PHE A 130 -14.93 2.94 -0.38
C PHE A 130 -13.76 3.80 -0.91
N SER A 131 -13.73 4.08 -2.21
CA SER A 131 -12.78 5.04 -2.82
C SER A 131 -13.15 6.51 -2.58
N SER A 132 -14.39 6.83 -2.17
CA SER A 132 -14.78 8.23 -1.96
C SER A 132 -14.29 8.80 -0.63
N GLU A 133 -14.06 7.99 0.40
CA GLU A 133 -13.43 8.48 1.63
C GLU A 133 -11.90 8.38 1.55
N GLY A 134 -11.40 7.33 0.91
CA GLY A 134 -9.97 7.05 0.74
C GLY A 134 -9.31 7.69 -0.48
N THR A 135 -9.82 8.77 -1.05
CA THR A 135 -9.08 9.53 -2.10
C THR A 135 -9.40 11.02 -2.11
N TYR A 136 -10.53 11.41 -1.50
CA TYR A 136 -10.83 12.81 -1.19
C TYR A 136 -10.08 13.33 0.04
N TRP A 137 -9.52 12.45 0.88
CA TRP A 137 -8.68 12.78 2.03
C TRP A 137 -7.28 12.20 1.83
N ILE A 138 -6.34 12.99 1.32
CA ILE A 138 -4.95 12.57 1.08
C ILE A 138 -4.34 12.01 2.37
N ALA A 139 -4.62 12.60 3.53
CA ALA A 139 -4.12 12.17 4.82
C ALA A 139 -4.65 10.79 5.24
N ALA A 140 -5.92 10.46 4.93
CA ALA A 140 -6.48 9.13 5.19
C ALA A 140 -6.00 8.10 4.18
N SER A 141 -5.82 8.52 2.94
CA SER A 141 -5.52 7.62 1.84
C SER A 141 -4.03 7.31 1.67
N SER A 142 -3.13 8.22 2.05
CA SER A 142 -1.70 7.91 2.18
C SER A 142 -1.48 6.74 3.16
N ARG A 143 -2.23 6.70 4.27
CA ARG A 143 -2.15 5.64 5.29
C ARG A 143 -2.56 4.27 4.76
N ILE A 144 -3.71 4.21 4.08
CA ILE A 144 -4.32 2.94 3.67
C ILE A 144 -3.74 2.46 2.34
N ILE A 145 -3.66 3.33 1.33
CA ILE A 145 -3.31 2.93 -0.04
C ILE A 145 -1.82 2.60 -0.16
N ILE A 146 -0.94 3.37 0.48
CA ILE A 146 0.50 3.07 0.47
C ILE A 146 0.76 1.76 1.23
N GLY A 147 0.15 1.59 2.40
CA GLY A 147 0.22 0.34 3.16
C GLY A 147 -0.32 -0.86 2.40
N LEU A 148 -1.46 -0.71 1.71
CA LEU A 148 -2.05 -1.74 0.86
C LEU A 148 -1.12 -2.12 -0.29
N PHE A 149 -0.52 -1.14 -0.97
CA PHE A 149 0.44 -1.38 -2.04
C PHE A 149 1.63 -2.21 -1.56
N VAL A 150 2.23 -1.83 -0.44
CA VAL A 150 3.37 -2.56 0.14
C VAL A 150 2.95 -3.97 0.58
N CYS A 151 1.74 -4.12 1.13
CA CYS A 151 1.15 -5.41 1.50
C CYS A 151 1.01 -6.35 0.28
N VAL A 152 0.33 -5.90 -0.79
CA VAL A 152 0.15 -6.76 -1.98
C VAL A 152 1.48 -7.03 -2.69
N LEU A 153 2.42 -6.07 -2.66
CA LEU A 153 3.77 -6.26 -3.17
C LEU A 153 4.53 -7.33 -2.37
N SER A 154 4.45 -7.28 -1.04
CA SER A 154 5.06 -8.28 -0.15
C SER A 154 4.57 -9.69 -0.48
N VAL A 155 3.25 -9.86 -0.60
CA VAL A 155 2.64 -11.16 -0.91
C VAL A 155 3.01 -11.63 -2.33
N TYR A 156 3.03 -10.73 -3.29
CA TYR A 156 3.46 -11.05 -4.65
C TYR A 156 4.92 -11.54 -4.71
N LEU A 157 5.81 -10.86 -3.99
CA LEU A 157 7.22 -11.25 -3.87
C LEU A 157 7.36 -12.58 -3.13
N LEU A 158 6.55 -12.81 -2.09
CA LEU A 158 6.51 -14.09 -1.36
C LEU A 158 6.14 -15.24 -2.27
N MET A 159 5.07 -15.09 -3.08
CA MET A 159 4.67 -16.13 -4.05
C MET A 159 5.77 -16.41 -5.07
N ARG A 160 6.41 -15.38 -5.62
CA ARG A 160 7.55 -15.55 -6.52
C ARG A 160 8.75 -16.21 -5.83
N ALA A 161 9.02 -15.87 -4.58
CA ALA A 161 10.10 -16.46 -3.80
C ALA A 161 9.88 -17.96 -3.57
N ILE A 162 8.64 -18.37 -3.25
CA ILE A 162 8.26 -19.78 -3.09
C ILE A 162 8.42 -20.52 -4.43
N LYS A 163 7.84 -19.98 -5.50
CA LYS A 163 7.87 -20.60 -6.84
C LYS A 163 9.28 -20.78 -7.40
N HIS A 164 10.14 -19.78 -7.23
CA HIS A 164 11.50 -19.78 -7.78
C HIS A 164 12.57 -20.17 -6.75
N GLN A 165 12.18 -20.55 -5.53
CA GLN A 165 13.09 -20.89 -4.42
C GLN A 165 14.18 -19.84 -4.17
N ASN A 166 13.83 -18.56 -4.34
CA ASN A 166 14.79 -17.47 -4.29
C ASN A 166 14.80 -16.81 -2.90
N ASN A 167 15.84 -17.10 -2.12
CA ASN A 167 16.01 -16.54 -0.78
C ASN A 167 16.12 -15.00 -0.77
N LYS A 168 16.67 -14.38 -1.83
CA LYS A 168 16.76 -12.90 -1.90
C LYS A 168 15.37 -12.29 -2.01
N LEU A 169 14.51 -12.84 -2.88
CA LEU A 169 13.12 -12.39 -2.99
C LEU A 169 12.35 -12.65 -1.69
N LEU A 170 12.65 -13.75 -0.99
CA LEU A 170 12.04 -14.03 0.31
C LEU A 170 12.42 -12.96 1.34
N CYS A 171 13.70 -12.59 1.45
CA CYS A 171 14.14 -11.54 2.37
C CYS A 171 13.47 -10.20 2.04
N ILE A 172 13.39 -9.82 0.76
CA ILE A 172 12.69 -8.60 0.34
C ILE A 172 11.21 -8.68 0.66
N ALA A 173 10.55 -9.81 0.41
CA ALA A 173 9.14 -10.02 0.74
C ALA A 173 8.89 -9.85 2.24
N MET A 174 9.79 -10.35 3.09
CA MET A 174 9.70 -10.20 4.55
C MET A 174 9.93 -8.78 5.02
N LEU A 175 10.90 -8.06 4.44
CA LEU A 175 11.10 -6.64 4.73
C LEU A 175 9.86 -5.84 4.32
N CYS A 176 9.32 -6.07 3.12
CA CYS A 176 8.07 -5.45 2.69
C CYS A 176 6.90 -5.83 3.61
N ASN A 177 6.85 -7.06 4.11
CA ASN A 177 5.80 -7.51 5.02
C ASN A 177 5.86 -6.74 6.35
N LEU A 178 7.06 -6.60 6.93
CA LEU A 178 7.29 -5.83 8.14
C LEU A 178 6.96 -4.35 7.93
N VAL A 179 7.39 -3.77 6.81
CA VAL A 179 7.08 -2.38 6.44
C VAL A 179 5.58 -2.16 6.29
N ALA A 180 4.85 -3.09 5.64
CA ALA A 180 3.40 -3.04 5.52
C ALA A 180 2.71 -3.04 6.88
N MET A 181 3.21 -3.82 7.85
CA MET A 181 2.69 -3.83 9.22
C MET A 181 3.05 -2.56 10.02
N GLY A 182 3.98 -1.75 9.54
CA GLY A 182 4.31 -0.46 10.16
C GLY A 182 3.38 0.69 9.76
N PHE A 183 2.35 0.42 8.96
CA PHE A 183 1.28 1.36 8.60
C PHE A 183 0.08 1.20 9.55
N TYR A 184 -1.15 1.37 9.04
CA TYR A 184 -2.38 1.42 9.80
C TYR A 184 -2.82 0.03 10.30
N GLU A 185 -3.58 -0.01 11.40
CA GLU A 185 -3.98 -1.25 12.08
C GLU A 185 -4.77 -2.19 11.17
N GLN A 186 -5.62 -1.64 10.32
CA GLN A 186 -6.38 -2.36 9.29
C GLN A 186 -5.44 -3.04 8.28
N ILE A 187 -4.31 -2.41 7.94
CA ILE A 187 -3.30 -2.98 7.06
C ILE A 187 -2.54 -4.11 7.78
N ILE A 188 -2.26 -3.98 9.08
CA ILE A 188 -1.64 -5.06 9.87
C ILE A 188 -2.51 -6.32 9.82
N CYS A 189 -3.78 -6.19 10.16
CA CYS A 189 -4.72 -7.31 10.15
C CYS A 189 -4.87 -7.92 8.76
N PHE A 190 -5.06 -7.07 7.74
CA PHE A 190 -5.20 -7.53 6.35
C PHE A 190 -3.94 -8.23 5.85
N ASN A 191 -2.76 -7.65 6.08
CA ASN A 191 -1.48 -8.20 5.63
C ASN A 191 -1.17 -9.55 6.32
N ALA A 192 -1.39 -9.64 7.62
CA ALA A 192 -1.22 -10.90 8.36
C ALA A 192 -2.15 -11.99 7.79
N PHE A 193 -3.45 -11.70 7.71
CA PHE A 193 -4.45 -12.62 7.16
C PHE A 193 -4.09 -13.06 5.73
N PHE A 194 -3.81 -12.10 4.85
CA PHE A 194 -3.55 -12.39 3.45
C PHE A 194 -2.27 -13.20 3.25
N THR A 195 -1.22 -12.90 4.02
CA THR A 195 0.03 -13.68 4.01
C THR A 195 -0.22 -15.11 4.47
N PHE A 196 -0.99 -15.33 5.55
CA PHE A 196 -1.33 -16.67 6.03
C PHE A 196 -2.15 -17.48 5.02
N VAL A 197 -3.17 -16.86 4.43
CA VAL A 197 -3.99 -17.51 3.38
C VAL A 197 -3.11 -17.97 2.21
N ILE A 198 -2.21 -17.11 1.73
CA ILE A 198 -1.32 -17.45 0.62
C ILE A 198 -0.34 -18.57 1.00
N LEU A 199 0.23 -18.55 2.20
CA LEU A 199 1.10 -19.63 2.67
C LEU A 199 0.34 -20.95 2.81
N PHE A 200 -0.88 -20.92 3.32
CA PHE A 200 -1.74 -22.10 3.45
C PHE A 200 -2.06 -22.70 2.08
N LEU A 201 -2.42 -21.86 1.11
CA LEU A 201 -2.74 -22.29 -0.25
C LEU A 201 -1.53 -22.85 -1.00
N ASN A 202 -0.33 -22.35 -0.72
CA ASN A 202 0.92 -22.79 -1.36
C ASN A 202 1.70 -23.79 -0.49
N ILE A 203 1.12 -24.35 0.57
CA ILE A 203 1.87 -25.17 1.56
C ILE A 203 2.56 -26.39 0.95
N LYS A 204 2.00 -26.93 -0.14
CA LYS A 204 2.57 -28.07 -0.88
C LYS A 204 3.81 -27.71 -1.69
N ASP A 205 3.90 -26.46 -2.14
CA ASP A 205 5.00 -25.96 -2.97
C ASP A 205 6.16 -25.41 -2.11
N ILE A 206 5.93 -25.23 -0.80
CA ILE A 206 6.94 -24.78 0.15
C ILE A 206 7.90 -25.93 0.49
N GLN A 207 9.10 -25.89 -0.08
CA GLN A 207 10.17 -26.82 0.28
C GLN A 207 10.69 -26.59 1.71
N LYS A 208 10.76 -25.33 2.14
CA LYS A 208 11.32 -24.90 3.42
C LYS A 208 10.19 -24.55 4.39
N LYS A 209 9.75 -25.52 5.18
CA LYS A 209 8.61 -25.35 6.11
C LYS A 209 8.80 -24.22 7.14
N TRP A 210 10.04 -23.85 7.46
CA TRP A 210 10.33 -22.72 8.36
C TRP A 210 9.85 -21.37 7.82
N ILE A 211 9.61 -21.24 6.50
CA ILE A 211 9.06 -20.00 5.91
C ILE A 211 7.70 -19.63 6.52
N VAL A 212 6.93 -20.63 6.96
CA VAL A 212 5.61 -20.42 7.59
C VAL A 212 5.72 -19.69 8.93
N ILE A 213 6.87 -19.74 9.59
CA ILE A 213 7.11 -19.08 10.88
C ILE A 213 7.38 -17.58 10.69
N LEU A 214 7.88 -17.15 9.52
CA LEU A 214 8.33 -15.78 9.31
C LEU A 214 7.25 -14.69 9.50
N PRO A 215 5.99 -14.86 9.04
CA PRO A 215 4.95 -13.87 9.30
C PRO A 215 4.65 -13.75 10.80
N PHE A 216 4.77 -14.82 11.58
CA PHE A 216 4.61 -14.76 13.03
C PHE A 216 5.73 -13.95 13.69
N VAL A 217 6.97 -14.07 13.20
CA VAL A 217 8.09 -13.25 13.68
C VAL A 217 7.83 -11.77 13.41
N ASN A 218 7.41 -11.41 12.19
CA ASN A 218 7.08 -10.02 11.86
C ASN A 218 5.92 -9.48 12.71
N LEU A 219 4.87 -10.29 12.92
CA LEU A 219 3.74 -9.93 13.74
C LEU A 219 4.15 -9.76 15.22
N ALA A 220 5.02 -10.62 15.74
CA ALA A 220 5.55 -10.51 17.09
C ALA A 220 6.41 -9.25 17.28
N ILE A 221 7.24 -8.89 16.29
CA ILE A 221 8.04 -7.65 16.31
C ILE A 221 7.12 -6.43 16.39
N ILE A 222 6.06 -6.39 15.59
CA ILE A 222 5.12 -5.27 15.57
C ILE A 222 4.30 -5.22 16.86
N LEU A 223 3.84 -6.36 17.38
CA LEU A 223 3.15 -6.41 18.66
C LEU A 223 4.05 -5.96 19.82
N ALA A 224 5.32 -6.38 19.84
CA ALA A 224 6.28 -5.93 20.84
C ALA A 224 6.50 -4.42 20.77
N TYR A 225 6.57 -3.87 19.55
CA TYR A 225 6.64 -2.43 19.32
C TYR A 225 5.40 -1.72 19.90
N TYR A 226 4.18 -2.14 19.52
CA TYR A 226 2.95 -1.53 20.05
C TYR A 226 2.83 -1.68 21.57
N ALA A 227 3.14 -2.85 22.12
CA ALA A 227 3.10 -3.09 23.56
C ALA A 227 4.07 -2.17 24.32
N TYR A 228 5.29 -1.98 23.81
CA TYR A 228 6.27 -1.10 24.44
C TYR A 228 5.75 0.35 24.53
N PHE A 229 5.22 0.88 23.43
CA PHE A 229 4.73 2.26 23.37
C PHE A 229 3.38 2.48 24.06
N VAL A 230 2.51 1.48 24.10
CA VAL A 230 1.26 1.53 24.87
C VAL A 230 1.52 1.52 26.38
N ILE A 231 2.57 0.83 26.85
CA ILE A 231 2.91 0.74 28.27
C ILE A 231 3.68 1.98 28.77
N HIS A 232 4.42 2.66 27.90
CA HIS A 232 5.31 3.79 28.26
C HIS A 232 4.76 5.18 27.87
N ASN A 233 3.52 5.25 27.37
CA ASN A 233 2.74 6.48 27.23
C ASN A 233 1.77 6.65 28.41
#